data_AF-A0A7S9GSB6-F1
#
_entry.id   AF-A0A7S9GSB6-F1
#
_cell.length_a   1.000
_cell.length_b   1.000
_cell.length_c   1.000
_cell.angle_alpha   90.00
_cell.angle_beta   90.00
_cell.angle_gamma   90.00
#
_symmetry.space_group_name_H-M   'P 1'
#
loop_
_entity.id
_entity.type
_entity.pdbx_description
1 polymer ?
#
loop_
_entity_poly.entity_id
_entity_poly.type
_entity_poly.pdbx_seq_one_letter_code
_entity_poly.pdbx_strand_id
1 'polypeptide(L)'
;MGVNYSHYLIPRDNTVRPEPERIVALIEVWCEKGYIVCPEAASVQKATDRVSQSAASFLTKSAYGEHSVEQRRAPEPRPGFWGRLLAGARKAPGQAQAASRRTPWMPFSIPPTGEALSALANPYTLIRWEGDQRATYPMQTLSESVYEGNRQFRHSLLLEISDDFINPRTDNYGVARQIGTECSCGNDLGYDDGRGWLATSKIRRTCPACGRTFCPRDRIAEIVDGASGNTSPQAGGLCNRFGIIIGFGREMPLYVPDLKGQLIEATPRVTEDFLYTCAAALDTELSEFDYYS
;
A
#
# COMPACT_ATOMS: atom_id res chain seq x y z
N MET A 1 -0.66 -2.89 23.47
CA MET A 1 0.01 -2.95 22.15
C MET A 1 -1.07 -2.71 21.12
N GLY A 2 -0.91 -1.72 20.24
CA GLY A 2 -1.91 -1.44 19.20
C GLY A 2 -1.56 -2.21 17.94
N VAL A 3 -2.56 -2.85 17.35
CA VAL A 3 -2.49 -3.55 16.06
C VAL A 3 -2.71 -2.51 14.96
N ASN A 4 -1.89 -2.50 13.92
CA ASN A 4 -2.17 -1.65 12.76
C ASN A 4 -3.32 -2.26 11.98
N TYR A 5 -4.33 -1.45 11.67
CA TYR A 5 -5.44 -1.90 10.86
C TYR A 5 -5.43 -1.22 9.48
N SER A 6 -5.64 -2.02 8.44
CA SER A 6 -5.85 -1.56 7.08
C SER A 6 -7.03 -2.31 6.46
N HIS A 7 -7.81 -1.61 5.64
CA HIS A 7 -8.86 -2.20 4.82
C HIS A 7 -8.47 -2.09 3.34
N TYR A 8 -8.58 -3.18 2.59
CA TYR A 8 -8.18 -3.25 1.18
C TYR A 8 -9.41 -3.36 0.29
N LEU A 9 -9.47 -2.52 -0.75
CA LEU A 9 -10.32 -2.74 -1.91
C LEU A 9 -9.43 -3.06 -3.10
N ILE A 10 -9.56 -4.27 -3.64
CA ILE A 10 -8.82 -4.69 -4.83
C ILE A 10 -9.78 -5.12 -5.94
N PRO A 11 -9.43 -4.98 -7.22
CA PRO A 11 -10.24 -5.51 -8.31
C PRO A 11 -10.47 -7.01 -8.13
N ARG A 12 -11.70 -7.47 -8.35
CA ARG A 12 -12.13 -8.86 -8.13
C ARG A 12 -11.34 -9.89 -8.91
N ASP A 13 -10.77 -9.48 -10.05
CA ASP A 13 -9.93 -10.34 -10.88
C ASP A 13 -8.46 -10.36 -10.49
N ASN A 14 -8.04 -9.55 -9.52
CA ASN A 14 -6.67 -9.40 -8.98
C ASN A 14 -5.60 -9.00 -10.03
N THR A 15 -5.97 -8.95 -11.33
CA THR A 15 -5.09 -8.77 -12.48
C THR A 15 -5.19 -7.37 -13.10
N VAL A 16 -6.21 -6.61 -12.73
CA VAL A 16 -6.48 -5.28 -13.28
C VAL A 16 -5.46 -4.28 -12.72
N ARG A 17 -4.84 -3.54 -13.63
CA ARG A 17 -4.17 -2.27 -13.37
C ARG A 17 -4.99 -1.22 -14.12
N PRO A 18 -5.75 -0.36 -13.45
CA PRO A 18 -6.52 0.69 -14.12
C PRO A 18 -5.62 1.60 -14.94
N GLU A 19 -6.13 2.08 -16.07
CA GLU A 19 -5.44 3.09 -16.86
C GLU A 19 -5.34 4.42 -16.08
N PRO A 20 -4.29 5.22 -16.30
CA PRO A 20 -4.10 6.50 -15.60
C PRO A 20 -5.34 7.39 -15.58
N GLU A 21 -6.10 7.44 -16.67
CA GLU A 21 -7.32 8.25 -16.80
C GLU A 21 -8.42 7.79 -15.83
N ARG A 22 -8.55 6.48 -15.58
CA ARG A 22 -9.49 5.93 -14.60
C ARG A 22 -9.06 6.27 -13.17
N ILE A 23 -7.75 6.31 -12.91
CA ILE A 23 -7.20 6.70 -11.62
C ILE A 23 -7.41 8.19 -11.37
N VAL A 24 -7.24 9.04 -12.40
CA VAL A 24 -7.59 10.47 -12.33
C VAL A 24 -9.07 10.63 -12.01
N ALA A 25 -9.96 9.95 -12.74
CA ALA A 25 -11.40 9.99 -12.48
C ALA A 25 -11.75 9.56 -11.05
N LEU A 26 -11.11 8.52 -10.51
CA LEU A 26 -11.27 8.10 -9.11
C LEU A 26 -10.90 9.23 -8.14
N ILE A 27 -9.75 9.87 -8.35
CA ILE A 27 -9.26 10.96 -7.50
C ILE A 27 -10.21 12.15 -7.56
N GLU A 28 -10.70 12.52 -8.75
CA GLU A 28 -11.67 13.60 -8.93
C GLU A 28 -12.98 13.33 -8.20
N VAL A 29 -13.53 12.12 -8.31
CA VAL A 29 -14.78 11.78 -7.62
C VAL A 29 -14.57 11.67 -6.11
N TRP A 30 -13.42 11.18 -5.63
CA TRP A 30 -13.08 11.25 -4.21
C TRP A 30 -13.03 12.68 -3.70
N CYS A 31 -12.55 13.59 -4.53
CA CYS A 31 -12.51 15.01 -4.27
C CYS A 31 -13.93 15.60 -4.17
N GLU A 32 -14.78 15.33 -5.16
CA GLU A 32 -16.18 15.78 -5.21
C GLU A 32 -16.99 15.27 -4.00
N LYS A 33 -16.80 14.01 -3.63
CA LYS A 33 -17.46 13.36 -2.48
C LYS A 33 -16.84 13.73 -1.13
N GLY A 34 -15.74 14.47 -1.13
CA GLY A 34 -15.02 14.90 0.06
C GLY A 34 -14.24 13.79 0.78
N TYR A 35 -14.04 12.62 0.18
CA TYR A 35 -13.20 11.56 0.74
C TYR A 35 -11.71 11.97 0.83
N ILE A 36 -11.29 12.92 0.00
CA ILE A 36 -9.99 13.60 0.09
C ILE A 36 -10.19 15.11 0.03
N VAL A 37 -9.28 15.87 0.63
CA VAL A 37 -9.33 17.34 0.59
C VAL A 37 -8.75 17.88 -0.71
N CYS A 38 -9.55 18.63 -1.46
CA CYS A 38 -9.13 19.32 -2.68
C CYS A 38 -8.60 20.73 -2.35
N PRO A 39 -7.40 21.11 -2.83
CA PRO A 39 -6.83 22.43 -2.56
C PRO A 39 -7.69 23.60 -3.04
N GLU A 40 -8.45 23.45 -4.13
CA GLU A 40 -9.26 24.55 -4.72
C GLU A 40 -10.51 24.91 -3.91
N ALA A 41 -10.93 24.06 -2.96
CA ALA A 41 -11.98 24.40 -2.00
C ALA A 41 -11.48 25.37 -0.89
N ALA A 42 -10.17 25.58 -0.78
CA ALA A 42 -9.54 26.49 0.17
C ALA A 42 -9.15 27.82 -0.49
N SER A 43 -10.11 28.52 -1.10
CA SER A 43 -9.85 29.89 -1.57
C SER A 43 -9.86 30.89 -0.41
N VAL A 44 -8.79 31.69 -0.35
CA VAL A 44 -8.64 32.93 0.44
C VAL A 44 -8.44 32.78 1.97
N GLN A 45 -7.32 32.17 2.39
CA GLN A 45 -6.65 32.68 3.58
C GLN A 45 -5.12 32.49 3.54
N LYS A 46 -4.46 33.62 3.27
CA LYS A 46 -3.04 33.95 3.47
C LYS A 46 -2.02 32.93 2.99
N ALA A 47 -1.48 33.24 1.81
CA ALA A 47 -0.15 32.86 1.39
C ALA A 47 0.88 33.35 2.43
N THR A 48 1.21 32.50 3.40
CA THR A 48 2.43 32.54 4.21
C THR A 48 2.51 31.20 4.93
N ASP A 49 2.74 30.12 4.18
CA ASP A 49 3.63 29.04 4.59
C ASP A 49 3.91 28.14 3.39
N ARG A 50 5.19 28.05 3.04
CA ARG A 50 5.71 27.19 1.98
C ARG A 50 5.61 25.72 2.45
N VAL A 51 5.22 24.82 1.54
CA VAL A 51 5.29 23.34 1.64
C VAL A 51 4.11 22.60 2.32
N SER A 52 2.86 23.13 2.30
CA SER A 52 1.71 22.42 2.90
C SER A 52 0.42 22.34 2.04
N GLN A 53 0.51 22.48 0.72
CA GLN A 53 -0.68 22.61 -0.13
C GLN A 53 -1.22 21.31 -0.76
N SER A 54 -0.55 20.16 -0.57
CA SER A 54 -1.18 18.87 -0.80
C SER A 54 -1.08 18.02 0.46
N ALA A 55 -2.23 17.66 1.07
CA ALA A 55 -2.29 16.60 2.07
C ALA A 55 -1.93 15.21 1.49
N ALA A 56 -1.67 15.17 0.17
CA ALA A 56 -1.30 14.02 -0.60
C ALA A 56 0.20 14.03 -0.96
N SER A 57 0.80 12.85 -0.94
CA SER A 57 2.17 12.64 -1.41
C SER A 57 2.27 11.31 -2.16
N PHE A 58 3.26 11.20 -3.04
CA PHE A 58 3.47 10.01 -3.83
C PHE A 58 4.93 9.62 -3.94
N LEU A 59 5.11 8.41 -4.46
CA LEU A 59 6.37 7.72 -4.47
C LEU A 59 6.42 6.74 -5.65
N THR A 60 7.50 6.72 -6.43
CA THR A 60 7.63 5.90 -7.65
C THR A 60 8.89 5.03 -7.65
N LYS A 61 8.96 4.04 -8.55
CA LYS A 61 10.12 3.15 -8.72
C LYS A 61 11.45 3.87 -9.01
N SER A 62 11.46 4.93 -9.83
CA SER A 62 12.71 5.63 -10.20
C SER A 62 13.35 6.35 -9.01
N ALA A 63 12.54 6.88 -8.08
CA ALA A 63 13.02 7.53 -6.87
C ALA A 63 13.68 6.55 -5.85
N TYR A 64 13.54 5.23 -6.06
CA TYR A 64 14.12 4.18 -5.20
C TYR A 64 15.36 3.51 -5.80
N GLY A 65 15.51 3.56 -7.13
CA GLY A 65 16.50 2.76 -7.86
C GLY A 65 17.95 3.22 -7.74
N GLU A 66 18.23 4.42 -7.22
CA GLU A 66 19.59 4.95 -7.12
C GLU A 66 20.39 4.44 -5.91
N HIS A 67 19.79 3.63 -5.02
CA HIS A 67 20.43 3.23 -3.75
C HIS A 67 20.55 1.72 -3.50
N SER A 68 20.12 0.85 -4.42
CA SER A 68 20.14 -0.61 -4.20
C SER A 68 20.93 -1.43 -5.23
N VAL A 69 21.59 -0.81 -6.21
CA VAL A 69 22.60 -1.50 -7.05
C VAL A 69 23.98 -1.40 -6.40
N GLU A 70 24.08 -1.74 -5.12
CA GLU A 70 25.37 -2.23 -4.63
C GLU A 70 25.45 -3.68 -5.07
N GLN A 71 26.13 -3.84 -6.22
CA GLN A 71 26.53 -5.11 -6.81
C GLN A 71 26.80 -6.12 -5.69
N ARG A 72 26.02 -7.20 -5.62
CA ARG A 72 26.51 -8.45 -5.05
C ARG A 72 27.70 -8.89 -5.90
N ARG A 73 28.88 -8.31 -5.64
CA ARG A 73 30.14 -8.88 -6.08
C ARG A 73 30.16 -10.29 -5.51
N ALA A 74 30.45 -11.26 -6.37
CA ALA A 74 30.70 -12.63 -5.96
C ALA A 74 31.61 -12.62 -4.73
N PRO A 75 31.38 -13.48 -3.72
CA PRO A 75 32.20 -13.48 -2.53
C PRO A 75 33.67 -13.66 -2.95
N GLU A 76 34.49 -12.63 -2.67
CA GLU A 76 35.92 -12.74 -2.92
C GLU A 76 36.47 -13.95 -2.13
N PRO A 77 37.38 -14.73 -2.74
CA PRO A 77 37.96 -15.89 -2.07
C PRO A 77 38.60 -15.43 -0.76
N ARG A 78 38.18 -16.04 0.35
CA ARG A 78 38.70 -15.72 1.69
C ARG A 78 40.24 -15.78 1.63
N PRO A 79 40.96 -14.69 1.99
CA PRO A 79 42.41 -14.73 1.99
C PRO A 79 42.88 -15.76 3.02
N GLY A 80 43.79 -16.63 2.59
CA GLY A 80 44.40 -17.65 3.43
C GLY A 80 45.16 -17.05 4.61
N PHE A 81 45.55 -17.93 5.54
CA PHE A 81 46.23 -17.59 6.80
C PHE A 81 47.33 -16.52 6.66
N TRP A 82 48.14 -16.57 5.59
CA TRP A 82 49.21 -15.61 5.32
C TRP A 82 48.74 -14.20 4.93
N GLY A 83 47.56 -14.06 4.30
CA GLY A 83 46.98 -12.75 3.95
C GLY A 83 46.52 -11.96 5.17
N ARG A 84 46.23 -12.63 6.30
CA ARG A 84 45.82 -12.00 7.56
C ARG A 84 47.00 -11.45 8.37
N LEU A 85 48.21 -12.00 8.17
CA LEU A 85 49.41 -11.62 8.93
C LEU A 85 50.15 -10.41 8.33
N LEU A 86 49.98 -10.14 7.04
CA LEU A 86 50.66 -9.03 6.35
C LEU A 86 49.81 -7.75 6.22
N ALA A 87 48.52 -7.80 6.53
CA ALA A 87 47.64 -6.63 6.54
C ALA A 87 47.79 -5.86 7.87
N GLY A 88 48.97 -5.25 8.05
CA GLY A 88 49.26 -4.33 9.13
C GLY A 88 48.27 -3.16 9.19
N ALA A 89 47.92 -2.79 10.42
CA ALA A 89 47.02 -1.73 10.82
C ALA A 89 46.96 -0.51 9.87
N ARG A 90 45.98 -0.51 8.96
CA ARG A 90 45.38 0.72 8.43
C ARG A 90 44.01 0.86 9.07
N LYS A 91 43.88 1.78 10.03
CA LYS A 91 42.56 2.30 10.42
C LYS A 91 41.95 2.92 9.16
N ALA A 92 40.99 2.21 8.57
CA ALA A 92 40.11 2.83 7.58
C ALA A 92 39.40 4.01 8.27
N PRO A 93 39.44 5.23 7.71
CA PRO A 93 38.68 6.34 8.26
C PRO A 93 37.20 5.96 8.25
N GLY A 94 36.51 6.39 9.31
CA GLY A 94 35.17 5.94 9.69
C GLY A 94 34.27 5.64 8.50
N GLN A 95 33.80 4.39 8.45
CA GLN A 95 32.50 4.11 7.88
C GLN A 95 31.50 4.95 8.66
N ALA A 96 31.29 6.19 8.21
CA ALA A 96 30.04 6.86 8.45
C ALA A 96 28.96 5.83 8.11
N GLN A 97 28.18 5.44 9.11
CA GLN A 97 26.92 4.75 8.88
C GLN A 97 26.24 5.55 7.78
N ALA A 98 26.19 4.99 6.57
CA ALA A 98 25.45 5.57 5.48
C ALA A 98 24.01 5.61 5.98
N ALA A 99 23.61 6.75 6.53
CA ALA A 99 22.24 7.02 6.89
C ALA A 99 21.44 6.67 5.64
N SER A 100 20.63 5.62 5.71
CA SER A 100 19.77 5.23 4.60
C SER A 100 19.00 6.49 4.22
N ARG A 101 19.34 7.10 3.08
CA ARG A 101 18.58 8.23 2.56
C ARG A 101 17.22 7.66 2.21
N ARG A 102 16.28 7.77 3.14
CA ARG A 102 14.87 7.45 2.89
C ARG A 102 14.47 8.30 1.70
N THR A 103 14.05 7.66 0.61
CA THR A 103 13.52 8.36 -0.55
C THR A 103 12.40 9.29 -0.06
N PRO A 104 12.49 10.61 -0.32
CA PRO A 104 11.48 11.53 0.14
C PRO A 104 10.18 11.30 -0.63
N TRP A 105 9.06 11.29 0.07
CA TRP A 105 7.74 11.39 -0.53
C TRP A 105 7.62 12.73 -1.25
N MET A 106 7.15 12.70 -2.49
CA MET A 106 6.98 13.90 -3.32
C MET A 106 5.55 14.42 -3.18
N PRO A 107 5.29 15.74 -3.16
CA PRO A 107 3.93 16.28 -3.12
C PRO A 107 3.10 15.78 -4.32
N PHE A 108 1.85 15.38 -4.08
CA PHE A 108 0.95 14.93 -5.14
C PHE A 108 -0.12 15.99 -5.42
N SER A 109 -0.17 16.53 -6.64
CA SER A 109 -1.14 17.55 -7.03
C SER A 109 -2.54 16.98 -7.23
N ILE A 110 -3.56 17.78 -6.92
CA ILE A 110 -4.98 17.44 -7.12
C ILE A 110 -5.64 18.67 -7.79
N PRO A 111 -6.12 18.56 -9.05
CA PRO A 111 -6.03 17.39 -9.92
C PRO A 111 -4.58 16.99 -10.28
N PRO A 112 -4.31 15.72 -10.63
CA PRO A 112 -2.97 15.26 -10.98
C PRO A 112 -2.42 16.00 -12.21
N THR A 113 -1.25 16.60 -12.07
CA THR A 113 -0.58 17.37 -13.13
C THR A 113 0.93 17.09 -13.14
N GLY A 114 1.60 17.32 -14.27
CA GLY A 114 3.06 17.20 -14.40
C GLY A 114 3.60 15.84 -13.93
N GLU A 115 4.50 15.85 -12.94
CA GLU A 115 5.11 14.65 -12.38
C GLU A 115 4.10 13.74 -11.68
N ALA A 116 3.09 14.30 -11.01
CA ALA A 116 2.06 13.51 -10.33
C ALA A 116 1.20 12.72 -11.33
N LEU A 117 0.84 13.33 -12.46
CA LEU A 117 0.13 12.64 -13.55
C LEU A 117 1.02 11.56 -14.19
N SER A 118 2.29 11.89 -14.46
CA SER A 118 3.27 10.93 -15.00
C SER A 118 3.51 9.75 -14.06
N ALA A 119 3.36 9.96 -12.75
CA ALA A 119 3.49 8.91 -11.75
C ALA A 119 2.44 7.82 -11.91
N LEU A 120 1.23 8.13 -12.38
CA LEU A 120 0.18 7.12 -12.54
C LEU A 120 0.55 6.05 -13.57
N ALA A 121 1.37 6.41 -14.56
CA ALA A 121 1.85 5.49 -15.58
C ALA A 121 3.11 4.69 -15.16
N ASN A 122 3.75 5.01 -14.04
CA ASN A 122 4.99 4.33 -13.63
C ASN A 122 4.76 2.84 -13.31
N PRO A 123 5.81 2.00 -13.42
CA PRO A 123 5.71 0.57 -13.12
C PRO A 123 5.37 0.25 -11.66
N TYR A 124 5.61 1.20 -10.76
CA TYR A 124 5.13 1.15 -9.40
C TYR A 124 4.98 2.56 -8.87
N THR A 125 3.81 2.84 -8.30
CA THR A 125 3.46 4.11 -7.68
C THR A 125 2.62 3.85 -6.44
N LEU A 126 2.99 4.51 -5.35
CA LEU A 126 2.19 4.57 -4.13
C LEU A 126 1.83 6.03 -3.88
N ILE A 127 0.54 6.31 -3.76
CA ILE A 127 0.01 7.64 -3.43
C ILE A 127 -0.66 7.53 -2.08
N ARG A 128 -0.48 8.53 -1.22
CA ARG A 128 -1.02 8.57 0.13
C ARG A 128 -1.63 9.93 0.41
N TRP A 129 -2.86 9.92 0.90
CA TRP A 129 -3.53 11.06 1.53
C TRP A 129 -3.55 10.83 3.03
N GLU A 130 -2.97 11.77 3.78
CA GLU A 130 -3.03 11.72 5.24
C GLU A 130 -4.44 12.05 5.73
N GLY A 131 -4.81 11.48 6.88
CA GLY A 131 -6.13 11.73 7.46
C GLY A 131 -6.37 13.19 7.79
N ASP A 132 -7.39 13.74 7.15
CA ASP A 132 -7.95 15.07 7.41
C ASP A 132 -9.33 14.91 8.04
N GLN A 133 -9.58 15.59 9.16
CA GLN A 133 -10.84 15.52 9.90
C GLN A 133 -12.03 16.14 9.13
N ARG A 134 -11.75 16.88 8.06
CA ARG A 134 -12.77 17.42 7.16
C ARG A 134 -13.17 16.43 6.07
N ALA A 135 -12.41 15.34 5.88
CA ALA A 135 -12.73 14.34 4.89
C ALA A 135 -13.96 13.51 5.32
N THR A 136 -14.80 13.18 4.36
CA THR A 136 -15.90 12.22 4.54
C THR A 136 -15.30 10.88 4.94
N TYR A 137 -15.86 10.30 5.99
CA TYR A 137 -15.35 9.06 6.55
C TYR A 137 -15.85 7.84 5.73
N PRO A 138 -14.96 6.98 5.22
CA PRO A 138 -15.34 5.95 4.24
C PRO A 138 -15.85 4.64 4.85
N MET A 139 -15.89 4.48 6.19
CA MET A 139 -16.33 3.22 6.83
C MET A 139 -17.72 3.32 7.47
N GLN A 140 -18.56 2.30 7.23
CA GLN A 140 -19.92 2.17 7.78
C GLN A 140 -19.93 1.81 9.27
N THR A 141 -19.17 0.78 9.66
CA THR A 141 -19.23 0.20 11.03
C THR A 141 -18.85 1.20 12.11
N LEU A 142 -18.09 2.22 11.73
CA LEU A 142 -17.63 3.26 12.63
C LEU A 142 -18.48 4.54 12.47
N SER A 143 -19.13 4.79 11.32
CA SER A 143 -19.96 5.99 11.16
C SER A 143 -21.20 6.02 12.06
N GLU A 144 -21.81 4.87 12.36
CA GLU A 144 -22.97 4.79 13.27
C GLU A 144 -22.59 5.08 14.73
N SER A 145 -21.41 4.63 15.18
CA SER A 145 -20.90 4.86 16.55
C SER A 145 -20.23 6.23 16.75
N VAL A 146 -19.66 6.80 15.69
CA VAL A 146 -18.89 8.06 15.73
C VAL A 146 -19.82 9.29 15.70
N TYR A 147 -21.05 9.14 15.22
CA TYR A 147 -22.02 10.22 15.14
C TYR A 147 -22.50 10.74 16.51
N GLU A 148 -22.40 9.94 17.59
CA GLU A 148 -22.86 10.36 18.93
C GLU A 148 -21.82 11.16 19.75
N GLY A 149 -20.59 11.35 19.28
CA GLY A 149 -19.68 12.27 19.97
C GLY A 149 -18.22 12.27 19.54
N ASN A 150 -17.86 13.24 18.69
CA ASN A 150 -16.53 13.87 18.59
C ASN A 150 -15.29 12.98 18.33
N ARG A 151 -15.42 11.73 17.88
CA ARG A 151 -14.26 10.87 17.60
C ARG A 151 -14.29 10.29 16.20
N GLN A 152 -13.85 11.05 15.21
CA GLN A 152 -13.39 10.45 13.96
C GLN A 152 -12.05 9.75 14.18
N PHE A 153 -11.95 8.47 13.79
CA PHE A 153 -10.67 7.78 13.75
C PHE A 153 -9.83 8.34 12.61
N ARG A 154 -8.58 8.68 12.90
CA ARG A 154 -7.66 9.13 11.87
C ARG A 154 -7.43 7.97 10.90
N HIS A 155 -7.63 8.22 9.62
CA HIS A 155 -7.42 7.23 8.58
C HIS A 155 -6.64 7.88 7.43
N SER A 156 -5.81 7.12 6.73
CA SER A 156 -5.18 7.53 5.49
C SER A 156 -5.78 6.75 4.34
N LEU A 157 -5.96 7.40 3.19
CA LEU A 157 -6.25 6.71 1.93
C LEU A 157 -4.94 6.52 1.17
N LEU A 158 -4.75 5.32 0.62
CA LEU A 158 -3.62 5.02 -0.24
C LEU A 158 -4.11 4.39 -1.55
N LEU A 159 -3.42 4.72 -2.64
CA LEU A 159 -3.51 4.03 -3.90
C LEU A 159 -2.18 3.35 -4.18
N GLU A 160 -2.20 2.03 -4.30
CA GLU A 160 -1.05 1.23 -4.72
C GLU A 160 -1.25 0.78 -6.17
N ILE A 161 -0.30 1.12 -7.04
CA ILE A 161 -0.35 0.86 -8.48
C ILE A 161 0.94 0.12 -8.87
N SER A 162 0.83 -1.00 -9.58
CA SER A 162 1.98 -1.83 -9.91
C SER A 162 1.82 -2.58 -11.24
N ASP A 163 2.87 -2.60 -12.05
CA ASP A 163 2.89 -3.38 -13.30
C ASP A 163 2.94 -4.87 -13.04
N ASP A 164 3.79 -5.30 -12.11
CA ASP A 164 3.85 -6.66 -11.59
C ASP A 164 2.95 -6.78 -10.36
N PHE A 165 2.62 -8.00 -9.96
CA PHE A 165 1.75 -8.21 -8.82
C PHE A 165 2.45 -7.87 -7.50
N ILE A 166 1.75 -7.17 -6.62
CA ILE A 166 2.03 -7.04 -5.21
C ILE A 166 1.50 -8.29 -4.52
N ASN A 167 2.33 -8.94 -3.72
CA ASN A 167 1.97 -10.06 -2.87
C ASN A 167 2.36 -9.71 -1.43
N PRO A 168 1.47 -8.99 -0.71
CA PRO A 168 1.77 -8.46 0.62
C PRO A 168 2.30 -9.56 1.54
N ARG A 169 3.41 -9.31 2.24
CA ARG A 169 3.77 -10.16 3.38
C ARG A 169 2.96 -9.64 4.54
N THR A 170 2.13 -10.48 5.09
CA THR A 170 1.62 -10.22 6.43
C THR A 170 2.73 -10.58 7.40
N ASP A 171 2.97 -9.74 8.38
CA ASP A 171 4.06 -9.96 9.34
C ASP A 171 3.85 -11.25 10.17
N ASN A 172 4.74 -11.47 11.14
CA ASN A 172 4.80 -12.69 11.95
C ASN A 172 3.51 -12.99 12.76
N TYR A 173 2.48 -12.14 12.70
CA TYR A 173 1.17 -12.36 13.31
C TYR A 173 0.15 -13.03 12.38
N GLY A 174 0.53 -13.33 11.12
CA GLY A 174 -0.05 -14.45 10.36
C GLY A 174 -1.36 -14.20 9.63
N VAL A 175 -1.65 -12.98 9.21
CA VAL A 175 -3.02 -12.57 8.84
C VAL A 175 -3.39 -12.83 7.35
N ALA A 176 -2.44 -13.10 6.45
CA ALA A 176 -2.72 -13.68 5.13
C ALA A 176 -1.49 -14.40 4.57
N ARG A 177 -1.65 -15.67 4.20
CA ARG A 177 -0.54 -16.41 3.58
C ARG A 177 -0.32 -15.91 2.15
N GLN A 178 0.92 -15.60 1.83
CA GLN A 178 1.34 -15.27 0.47
C GLN A 178 0.92 -16.40 -0.48
N ILE A 179 0.43 -16.04 -1.66
CA ILE A 179 0.18 -17.06 -2.68
C ILE A 179 1.50 -17.58 -3.25
N GLY A 180 1.48 -18.85 -3.68
CA GLY A 180 2.60 -19.48 -4.37
C GLY A 180 2.97 -18.71 -5.65
N THR A 181 4.26 -18.52 -5.85
CA THR A 181 4.84 -17.67 -6.91
C THR A 181 5.31 -18.46 -8.12
N GLU A 182 5.10 -19.78 -8.14
CA GLU A 182 5.62 -20.63 -9.21
C GLU A 182 4.78 -20.50 -10.48
N CYS A 183 5.45 -20.47 -11.63
CA CYS A 183 4.81 -20.68 -12.92
C CYS A 183 4.54 -22.18 -13.15
N SER A 184 3.60 -22.51 -14.02
CA SER A 184 3.34 -23.89 -14.46
C SER A 184 4.51 -24.56 -15.20
N CYS A 185 5.52 -23.80 -15.64
CA CYS A 185 6.79 -24.35 -16.15
C CYS A 185 7.82 -24.66 -15.05
N GLY A 186 7.49 -24.41 -13.77
CA GLY A 186 8.38 -24.62 -12.63
C GLY A 186 9.29 -23.43 -12.29
N ASN A 187 9.30 -22.37 -13.11
CA ASN A 187 10.10 -21.17 -12.81
C ASN A 187 9.42 -20.33 -11.71
N ASP A 188 10.19 -19.92 -10.70
CA ASP A 188 9.74 -18.98 -9.67
C ASP A 188 9.59 -17.57 -10.25
N LEU A 189 8.43 -16.95 -10.02
CA LEU A 189 8.11 -15.59 -10.45
C LEU A 189 8.26 -14.57 -9.31
N GLY A 190 8.46 -15.04 -8.08
CA GLY A 190 8.63 -14.22 -6.91
C GLY A 190 9.95 -13.45 -6.95
N TYR A 191 9.91 -12.20 -6.54
CA TYR A 191 11.13 -11.43 -6.29
C TYR A 191 10.90 -10.40 -5.20
N ASP A 192 11.95 -10.13 -4.45
CA ASP A 192 12.01 -9.00 -3.55
C ASP A 192 12.69 -7.86 -4.31
N ASP A 193 12.08 -6.68 -4.33
CA ASP A 193 12.68 -5.50 -4.93
C ASP A 193 13.45 -4.65 -3.90
N GLY A 194 13.57 -5.14 -2.66
CA GLY A 194 14.28 -4.49 -1.58
C GLY A 194 13.57 -3.27 -1.01
N ARG A 195 12.27 -3.08 -1.27
CA ARG A 195 11.52 -1.85 -0.93
C ARG A 195 10.59 -2.02 0.29
N GLY A 196 10.95 -1.33 1.39
CA GLY A 196 10.10 -0.45 2.21
C GLY A 196 8.75 -0.87 2.83
N TRP A 197 8.65 -0.68 4.15
CA TRP A 197 7.49 -0.46 5.05
C TRP A 197 6.39 -1.54 5.20
N LEU A 198 5.95 -2.24 4.16
CA LEU A 198 4.92 -3.31 4.26
C LEU A 198 5.47 -4.73 4.06
N ALA A 199 6.80 -4.89 3.98
CA ALA A 199 7.45 -6.16 3.71
C ALA A 199 6.91 -6.91 2.46
N THR A 200 6.29 -6.23 1.51
CA THR A 200 5.62 -6.85 0.36
C THR A 200 6.61 -7.54 -0.59
N SER A 201 6.33 -8.80 -0.97
CA SER A 201 7.01 -9.42 -2.12
C SER A 201 6.30 -9.06 -3.42
N LYS A 202 7.00 -9.18 -4.55
CA LYS A 202 6.40 -9.00 -5.89
C LYS A 202 6.37 -10.32 -6.65
N ILE A 203 5.43 -10.46 -7.58
CA ILE A 203 5.33 -11.59 -8.50
C ILE A 203 5.30 -11.06 -9.93
N ARG A 204 6.17 -11.57 -10.80
CA ARG A 204 6.19 -11.19 -12.22
C ARG A 204 4.86 -11.54 -12.88
N ARG A 205 4.28 -10.58 -13.61
CA ARG A 205 3.03 -10.82 -14.34
C ARG A 205 3.17 -11.82 -15.49
N THR A 206 4.36 -11.88 -16.08
CA THR A 206 4.67 -12.76 -17.21
C THR A 206 5.92 -13.55 -16.88
N CYS A 207 5.85 -14.86 -17.06
CA CYS A 207 6.99 -15.74 -16.85
C CYS A 207 8.09 -15.43 -17.88
N PRO A 208 9.31 -15.08 -17.45
CA PRO A 208 10.39 -14.79 -18.38
C PRO A 208 10.88 -16.04 -19.13
N ALA A 209 10.64 -17.24 -18.59
CA ALA A 209 11.08 -18.49 -19.19
C ALA A 209 10.13 -19.03 -20.27
N CYS A 210 8.81 -18.90 -20.08
CA CYS A 210 7.83 -19.50 -20.99
C CYS A 210 6.78 -18.52 -21.54
N GLY A 211 6.82 -17.24 -21.16
CA GLY A 211 5.90 -16.21 -21.65
C GLY A 211 4.47 -16.29 -21.10
N ARG A 212 4.14 -17.29 -20.27
CA ARG A 212 2.80 -17.41 -19.68
C ARG A 212 2.51 -16.28 -18.68
N THR A 213 1.29 -15.77 -18.72
CA THR A 213 0.80 -14.79 -17.73
C THR A 213 0.48 -15.50 -16.41
N PHE A 214 0.86 -14.88 -15.30
CA PHE A 214 0.50 -15.33 -13.96
C PHE A 214 -0.94 -14.91 -13.64
N CYS A 215 -1.76 -15.86 -13.20
CA CYS A 215 -3.14 -15.62 -12.76
C CYS A 215 -3.22 -15.87 -11.25
N PRO A 216 -3.33 -14.82 -10.40
CA PRO A 216 -3.44 -15.00 -8.96
C PRO A 216 -4.61 -15.90 -8.56
N ARG A 217 -5.74 -15.82 -9.27
CA ARG A 217 -6.97 -16.56 -8.95
C ARG A 217 -6.85 -18.09 -9.09
N ASP A 218 -5.83 -18.56 -9.80
CA ASP A 218 -5.51 -20.00 -9.88
C ASP A 218 -4.90 -20.52 -8.58
N ARG A 219 -4.59 -19.62 -7.63
CA ARG A 219 -4.03 -19.92 -6.31
C ARG A 219 -5.06 -19.59 -5.24
N ILE A 220 -5.11 -20.42 -4.22
CA ILE A 220 -5.90 -20.14 -3.01
C ILE A 220 -4.94 -19.64 -1.93
N ALA A 221 -5.24 -18.49 -1.34
CA ALA A 221 -4.65 -18.01 -0.11
C ALA A 221 -5.61 -18.23 1.06
N GLU A 222 -5.08 -18.46 2.24
CA GLU A 222 -5.86 -18.30 3.48
C GLU A 222 -5.75 -16.84 3.92
N ILE A 223 -6.90 -16.16 3.99
CA ILE A 223 -7.03 -14.85 4.61
C ILE A 223 -7.52 -15.07 6.03
N VAL A 224 -6.80 -14.52 6.99
CA VAL A 224 -7.22 -14.50 8.38
C VAL A 224 -7.88 -13.16 8.63
N ASP A 225 -9.09 -13.20 9.14
CA ASP A 225 -9.72 -12.03 9.70
C ASP A 225 -8.99 -11.68 11.00
N GLY A 226 -8.34 -10.52 11.03
CA GLY A 226 -7.47 -10.19 12.17
C GLY A 226 -8.19 -9.74 13.44
N ALA A 227 -9.50 -9.51 13.39
CA ALA A 227 -10.31 -9.25 14.58
C ALA A 227 -10.72 -10.56 15.26
N SER A 228 -11.25 -11.49 14.48
CA SER A 228 -11.81 -12.77 14.95
C SER A 228 -10.81 -13.93 14.93
N GLY A 229 -9.70 -13.79 14.20
CA GLY A 229 -8.75 -14.88 13.93
C GLY A 229 -9.28 -15.96 12.98
N ASN A 230 -10.49 -15.79 12.45
CA ASN A 230 -11.10 -16.77 11.54
C ASN A 230 -10.34 -16.81 10.21
N THR A 231 -10.14 -17.99 9.68
CA THR A 231 -9.49 -18.17 8.37
C THR A 231 -10.52 -18.46 7.30
N SER A 232 -10.32 -17.88 6.11
CA SER A 232 -11.17 -18.10 4.95
C SER A 232 -10.32 -18.31 3.70
N PRO A 233 -10.64 -19.31 2.87
CA PRO A 233 -9.95 -19.52 1.61
C PRO A 233 -10.40 -18.47 0.59
N GLN A 234 -9.45 -17.78 -0.01
CA GLN A 234 -9.69 -16.76 -1.03
C GLN A 234 -8.83 -17.03 -2.27
N ALA A 235 -9.48 -17.07 -3.44
CA ALA A 235 -8.78 -17.11 -4.71
C ALA A 235 -7.97 -15.82 -4.93
N GLY A 236 -6.69 -15.94 -5.23
CA GLY A 236 -5.75 -14.81 -5.39
C GLY A 236 -5.32 -14.13 -4.09
N GLY A 237 -6.05 -14.31 -2.99
CA GLY A 237 -5.81 -13.59 -1.74
C GLY A 237 -5.73 -12.08 -1.94
N LEU A 238 -4.79 -11.45 -1.24
CA LEU A 238 -4.49 -10.01 -1.36
C LEU A 238 -3.55 -9.67 -2.54
N CYS A 239 -3.17 -10.66 -3.36
CA CYS A 239 -2.26 -10.44 -4.48
C CYS A 239 -2.93 -9.54 -5.52
N ASN A 240 -2.35 -8.39 -5.86
CA ASN A 240 -3.02 -7.41 -6.73
C ASN A 240 -2.03 -6.60 -7.58
N ARG A 241 -2.53 -5.91 -8.62
CA ARG A 241 -1.76 -4.91 -9.40
C ARG A 241 -2.23 -3.48 -9.13
N PHE A 242 -3.35 -3.37 -8.44
CA PHE A 242 -3.96 -2.12 -8.00
C PHE A 242 -4.71 -2.40 -6.69
N GLY A 243 -4.58 -1.49 -5.74
CA GLY A 243 -5.32 -1.54 -4.48
C GLY A 243 -5.62 -0.15 -3.94
N ILE A 244 -6.84 0.03 -3.46
CA ILE A 244 -7.21 1.12 -2.56
C ILE A 244 -7.02 0.59 -1.14
N ILE A 245 -6.28 1.32 -0.30
CA ILE A 245 -5.99 0.91 1.07
C ILE A 245 -6.44 2.03 2.00
N ILE A 246 -7.26 1.68 2.98
CA ILE A 246 -7.70 2.58 4.05
C ILE A 246 -6.91 2.18 5.30
N GLY A 247 -5.89 2.94 5.64
CA GLY A 247 -5.02 2.68 6.79
C GLY A 247 -5.47 3.44 8.03
N PHE A 248 -5.64 2.77 9.16
CA PHE A 248 -6.08 3.38 10.44
C PHE A 248 -4.95 3.44 11.47
N GLY A 249 -3.76 2.97 11.10
CA GLY A 249 -2.66 2.80 12.05
C GLY A 249 -3.11 1.99 13.26
N ARG A 250 -2.64 2.36 14.44
CA ARG A 250 -2.93 1.68 15.72
C ARG A 250 -4.17 2.21 16.44
N GLU A 251 -4.95 3.05 15.78
CA GLU A 251 -6.02 3.83 16.43
C GLU A 251 -7.38 3.13 16.39
N MET A 252 -7.53 2.06 15.60
CA MET A 252 -8.81 1.36 15.53
C MET A 252 -9.00 0.40 16.72
N PRO A 253 -10.07 0.58 17.52
CA PRO A 253 -10.38 -0.35 18.60
C PRO A 253 -11.01 -1.64 18.04
N LEU A 254 -10.74 -2.77 18.69
CA LEU A 254 -11.35 -4.07 18.34
C LEU A 254 -12.87 -4.09 18.59
N TYR A 255 -13.36 -3.22 19.48
CA TYR A 255 -14.76 -3.08 19.82
C TYR A 255 -15.18 -1.62 19.80
N VAL A 256 -16.36 -1.36 19.27
CA VAL A 256 -17.00 -0.03 19.28
C VAL A 256 -18.40 -0.11 19.88
N PRO A 257 -18.86 0.93 20.58
CA PRO A 257 -20.25 0.98 21.05
C PRO A 257 -21.20 1.11 19.85
N ASP A 258 -22.27 0.33 19.81
CA ASP A 258 -23.39 0.51 18.89
C ASP A 258 -24.26 1.71 19.30
N LEU A 259 -25.34 2.00 18.54
CA LEU A 259 -26.32 3.07 18.85
C LEU A 259 -27.04 2.91 20.20
N LYS A 260 -26.88 1.77 20.88
CA LYS A 260 -27.43 1.49 22.21
C LYS A 260 -26.34 1.50 23.29
N GLY A 261 -25.11 1.87 22.93
CA GLY A 261 -23.94 1.85 23.82
C GLY A 261 -23.40 0.46 24.12
N GLN A 262 -23.86 -0.60 23.44
CA GLN A 262 -23.34 -1.95 23.59
C GLN A 262 -22.06 -2.13 22.79
N LEU A 263 -21.02 -2.69 23.41
CA LEU A 263 -19.79 -2.99 22.69
C LEU A 263 -20.05 -4.11 21.67
N ILE A 264 -19.91 -3.78 20.40
CA ILE A 264 -19.91 -4.71 19.27
C ILE A 264 -18.50 -4.81 18.70
N GLU A 265 -18.21 -5.94 18.05
CA GLU A 265 -16.97 -6.11 17.31
C GLU A 265 -16.90 -5.07 16.18
N ALA A 266 -15.77 -4.38 16.07
CA ALA A 266 -15.55 -3.44 14.99
C ALA A 266 -15.28 -4.24 13.71
N THR A 267 -16.32 -4.78 13.08
CA THR A 267 -16.24 -5.47 11.77
C THR A 267 -16.21 -4.43 10.66
N PRO A 268 -15.05 -3.94 10.22
CA PRO A 268 -14.97 -2.71 9.44
C PRO A 268 -15.48 -2.99 8.03
N ARG A 269 -16.45 -2.19 7.60
CA ARG A 269 -16.98 -2.24 6.24
C ARG A 269 -16.90 -0.85 5.66
N VAL A 270 -16.53 -0.74 4.39
CA VAL A 270 -16.67 0.56 3.71
C VAL A 270 -18.14 0.90 3.55
N THR A 271 -18.46 2.19 3.44
CA THR A 271 -19.82 2.60 3.09
C THR A 271 -20.15 2.14 1.68
N GLU A 272 -21.42 1.81 1.43
CA GLU A 272 -21.89 1.46 0.08
C GLU A 272 -21.60 2.58 -0.93
N ASP A 273 -21.73 3.85 -0.53
CA ASP A 273 -21.41 5.00 -1.38
C ASP A 273 -19.92 5.04 -1.74
N PHE A 274 -19.00 4.77 -0.80
CA PHE A 274 -17.57 4.75 -1.08
C PHE A 274 -17.22 3.60 -2.03
N LEU A 275 -17.73 2.40 -1.77
CA LEU A 275 -17.48 1.22 -2.60
C LEU A 275 -18.01 1.42 -4.02
N TYR A 276 -19.26 1.86 -4.16
CA TYR A 276 -19.89 2.12 -5.45
C TYR A 276 -19.16 3.23 -6.22
N THR A 277 -18.80 4.32 -5.53
CA THR A 277 -18.02 5.42 -6.10
C THR A 277 -16.70 4.91 -6.68
N CYS A 278 -15.96 4.10 -5.91
CA CYS A 278 -14.69 3.55 -6.36
C CYS A 278 -14.86 2.61 -7.55
N ALA A 279 -15.81 1.67 -7.47
CA ALA A 279 -16.07 0.70 -8.53
C ALA A 279 -16.51 1.38 -9.84
N ALA A 280 -17.39 2.37 -9.76
CA ALA A 280 -17.87 3.12 -10.92
C ALA A 280 -16.77 3.95 -11.59
N ALA A 281 -15.94 4.64 -10.81
CA ALA A 281 -14.84 5.43 -11.36
C ALA A 281 -13.77 4.57 -12.04
N LEU A 282 -13.50 3.39 -11.47
CA LEU A 282 -12.51 2.44 -11.99
C LEU A 282 -13.05 1.52 -13.10
N ASP A 283 -14.36 1.48 -13.30
CA ASP A 283 -15.03 0.58 -14.24
C ASP A 283 -14.69 -0.90 -13.97
N THR A 284 -14.70 -1.28 -12.68
CA THR A 284 -14.35 -2.63 -12.23
C THR A 284 -15.04 -2.99 -10.92
N GLU A 285 -15.36 -4.28 -10.73
CA GLU A 285 -15.84 -4.77 -9.44
C GLU A 285 -14.68 -4.84 -8.43
N LEU A 286 -14.94 -4.39 -7.21
CA LEU A 286 -13.98 -4.42 -6.12
C LEU A 286 -14.37 -5.50 -5.09
N SER A 287 -13.36 -6.12 -4.49
CA SER A 287 -13.50 -7.02 -3.35
C SER A 287 -12.87 -6.38 -2.12
N GLU A 288 -13.57 -6.48 -1.00
CA GLU A 288 -13.18 -5.96 0.32
C GLU A 288 -12.39 -7.01 1.10
N PHE A 289 -11.32 -6.58 1.76
CA PHE A 289 -10.54 -7.42 2.66
C PHE A 289 -10.07 -6.63 3.89
N ASP A 290 -10.25 -7.23 5.06
CA ASP A 290 -9.76 -6.70 6.33
C ASP A 290 -8.31 -7.16 6.58
N TYR A 291 -7.46 -6.28 7.11
CA TYR A 291 -6.08 -6.58 7.42
C TYR A 291 -5.64 -5.99 8.77
N TYR A 292 -5.01 -6.82 9.60
CA TYR A 292 -4.48 -6.44 10.91
C TYR A 292 -3.00 -6.87 11.01
N SER A 293 -2.12 -6.00 11.53
CA SER A 293 -0.68 -6.27 11.74
C SER A 293 -0.09 -5.54 12.94
#